data_AF-A0A922JFR9-F1
#
_entry.id   AF-A0A922JFR9-F1
#
_cell.length_a   1.000
_cell.length_b   1.000
_cell.length_c   1.000
_cell.angle_alpha   90.00
_cell.angle_beta   90.00
_cell.angle_gamma   90.00
#
_symmetry.space_group_name_H-M   'P 1'
#
loop_
_entity.id
_entity.type
_entity.pdbx_description
1 polymer ?
#
loop_
_entity_poly.entity_id
_entity_poly.type
_entity_poly.pdbx_seq_one_letter_code
_entity_poly.pdbx_strand_id
1 'polypeptide(L)'
;MLERDDVLFQNPSPRCFPPPLSTLLISLKIFLRNKQLFLSIFALSTLPLSFLLFSLSLYVQPIKSRVYHLEAVAFLSSTRFESRHIWQESRADALSILRVKAFFFLPTYFLSLFTAITAVSSTASACQAKRPSLLSALTAVKLTWRRPLITTILIYAMSLLYDQVPRTFAALFGSPGSEFFVLVMGSAFEIYLMAVLSLGLVVSIVEEELGWEAFRVGSGVMAGRRLSGWVLSGVFLLVSGTITRDLEMTTDGQDPSLETSTMAMSVSTG
;
A
#
# COMPACT_ATOMS: atom_id res chain seq x y z
N MET A 1 2.35 48.61 10.30
CA MET A 1 0.92 48.72 9.95
C MET A 1 0.69 47.83 8.73
N LEU A 2 0.52 46.51 8.78
CA LEU A 2 -0.08 45.59 9.77
C LEU A 2 -1.49 46.01 10.18
N GLU A 3 -2.46 45.75 9.29
CA GLU A 3 -3.86 45.45 9.64
C GLU A 3 -4.67 45.13 8.37
N ARG A 4 -4.86 43.84 8.05
CA ARG A 4 -6.11 43.27 7.48
C ARG A 4 -6.04 41.74 7.28
N ASP A 5 -5.86 40.96 8.34
CA ASP A 5 -5.93 39.49 8.30
C ASP A 5 -6.74 38.96 9.51
N ASP A 6 -8.02 39.30 9.68
CA ASP A 6 -8.77 38.84 10.88
C ASP A 6 -10.25 38.44 10.68
N VAL A 7 -10.78 38.26 9.47
CA VAL A 7 -12.24 38.04 9.29
C VAL A 7 -12.64 36.73 8.58
N LEU A 8 -11.79 35.70 8.57
CA LEU A 8 -12.18 34.40 7.96
C LEU A 8 -12.07 33.17 8.86
N PHE A 9 -11.76 33.35 10.14
CA PHE A 9 -11.66 32.26 11.11
C PHE A 9 -12.42 32.56 12.41
N GLN A 10 -13.75 32.62 12.36
CA GLN A 10 -14.53 32.48 13.60
C GLN A 10 -15.98 32.03 13.35
N ASN A 11 -16.18 30.70 13.38
CA ASN A 11 -17.25 29.96 14.07
C ASN A 11 -17.45 28.58 13.42
N PRO A 12 -17.15 27.44 14.08
CA PRO A 12 -17.77 26.18 13.73
C PRO A 12 -19.12 26.12 14.47
N SER A 13 -20.17 26.69 13.87
CA SER A 13 -21.52 26.30 14.26
C SER A 13 -21.73 24.81 13.95
N PRO A 14 -22.36 24.04 14.86
CA PRO A 14 -22.46 22.60 14.75
C PRO A 14 -23.62 22.27 13.81
N ARG A 15 -23.33 21.95 12.54
CA ARG A 15 -24.17 21.21 11.56
C ARG A 15 -23.75 21.60 10.15
N CYS A 16 -22.66 21.02 9.66
CA CYS A 16 -22.52 20.68 8.24
C CYS A 16 -21.20 19.91 8.08
N PHE A 17 -21.29 18.58 8.08
CA PHE A 17 -20.15 17.73 7.76
C PHE A 17 -19.73 18.02 6.32
N PRO A 18 -18.49 18.48 6.04
CA PRO A 18 -18.08 18.72 4.66
C PRO A 18 -18.04 17.38 3.91
N PRO A 19 -18.57 17.30 2.67
CA PRO A 19 -18.63 16.05 1.91
C PRO A 19 -17.22 15.52 1.61
N PRO A 20 -17.03 14.19 1.44
CA PRO A 20 -15.71 13.57 1.22
C PRO A 20 -14.99 14.12 -0.03
N LEU A 21 -15.75 14.57 -1.03
CA LEU A 21 -15.19 15.22 -2.21
C LEU A 21 -14.61 16.61 -1.90
N SER A 22 -15.20 17.35 -0.95
CA SER A 22 -14.66 18.65 -0.54
C SER A 22 -13.31 18.50 0.16
N THR A 23 -13.06 17.42 0.91
CA THR A 23 -11.74 17.16 1.47
C THR A 23 -10.70 16.89 0.39
N LEU A 24 -11.05 16.16 -0.67
CA LEU A 24 -10.16 15.97 -1.82
C LEU A 24 -9.87 17.28 -2.54
N LEU A 25 -10.89 18.12 -2.74
CA LEU A 25 -10.74 19.43 -3.38
C LEU A 25 -9.88 20.39 -2.55
N ILE A 26 -10.02 20.38 -1.22
CA ILE A 26 -9.18 21.17 -0.32
C ILE A 26 -7.73 20.69 -0.40
N SER A 27 -7.50 19.37 -0.36
CA SER A 27 -6.16 18.80 -0.54
C SER A 27 -5.55 19.15 -1.90
N LEU A 28 -6.34 19.09 -2.98
CA LEU A 28 -5.91 19.46 -4.32
C LEU A 28 -5.56 20.95 -4.40
N LYS A 29 -6.35 21.82 -3.76
CA LYS A 29 -6.07 23.26 -3.68
C LYS A 29 -4.77 23.56 -2.94
N ILE A 30 -4.49 22.84 -1.84
CA ILE A 30 -3.22 22.96 -1.09
C ILE A 30 -2.04 22.49 -1.93
N PHE A 31 -2.19 21.37 -2.64
CA PHE A 31 -1.19 20.83 -3.56
C PHE A 31 -0.87 21.82 -4.69
N LEU A 32 -1.90 22.37 -5.35
CA LEU A 32 -1.77 23.32 -6.45
C LEU A 32 -1.15 24.65 -6.00
N ARG A 33 -1.40 25.08 -4.76
CA ARG A 33 -0.82 26.32 -4.19
C ARG A 33 0.71 26.29 -4.12
N ASN A 34 1.31 25.10 -4.08
CA ASN A 34 2.76 24.93 -4.05
C ASN A 34 3.24 23.80 -4.96
N LYS A 35 2.84 23.89 -6.23
CA LYS A 35 3.08 22.85 -7.25
C LYS A 35 4.54 22.40 -7.34
N GLN A 36 5.50 23.31 -7.24
CA GLN A 36 6.92 22.99 -7.49
C GLN A 36 7.53 22.17 -6.34
N LEU A 37 7.20 22.47 -5.09
CA LEU A 37 7.71 21.73 -3.95
C LEU A 37 7.06 20.36 -3.84
N PHE A 38 5.73 20.27 -4.00
CA PHE A 38 5.05 18.99 -3.97
C PHE A 38 5.41 18.10 -5.17
N LEU A 39 5.54 18.66 -6.39
CA LEU A 39 6.00 17.89 -7.55
C LEU A 39 7.46 17.43 -7.39
N SER A 40 8.33 18.26 -6.80
CA SER A 40 9.72 17.88 -6.55
C SER A 40 9.80 16.74 -5.53
N ILE A 41 9.08 16.83 -4.41
CA ILE A 41 9.01 15.75 -3.40
C ILE A 41 8.41 14.49 -4.03
N PHE A 42 7.35 14.63 -4.82
CA PHE A 42 6.69 13.51 -5.50
C PHE A 42 7.61 12.86 -6.52
N ALA A 43 8.30 13.62 -7.38
CA ALA A 43 9.22 13.09 -8.36
C ALA A 43 10.44 12.42 -7.70
N LEU A 44 11.02 13.06 -6.68
CA LEU A 44 12.19 12.55 -5.96
C LEU A 44 11.89 11.26 -5.18
N SER A 45 10.64 11.05 -4.77
CA SER A 45 10.22 9.83 -4.06
C SER A 45 9.70 8.74 -5.00
N THR A 46 8.81 9.11 -5.92
CA THR A 46 8.08 8.17 -6.77
C THR A 46 8.99 7.53 -7.82
N LEU A 47 9.97 8.28 -8.36
CA LEU A 47 10.92 7.74 -9.34
C LEU A 47 11.81 6.62 -8.76
N PRO A 48 12.55 6.82 -7.66
CA PRO A 48 13.37 5.75 -7.10
C PRO A 48 12.52 4.59 -6.58
N LEU A 49 11.33 4.86 -6.03
CA LEU A 49 10.43 3.82 -5.54
C LEU A 49 9.90 2.97 -6.69
N SER A 50 9.47 3.60 -7.79
CA SER A 50 9.03 2.87 -8.99
C SER A 50 10.17 2.08 -9.62
N PHE A 51 11.38 2.65 -9.68
CA PHE A 51 12.57 1.94 -10.18
C PHE A 51 12.92 0.71 -9.33
N LEU A 52 12.85 0.83 -7.99
CA LEU A 52 13.07 -0.28 -7.06
C LEU A 52 12.02 -1.39 -7.23
N LEU A 53 10.75 -1.03 -7.31
CA LEU A 53 9.65 -1.99 -7.52
C LEU A 53 9.75 -2.67 -8.89
N PHE A 54 10.10 -1.92 -9.94
CA PHE A 54 10.31 -2.46 -11.26
C PHE A 54 11.50 -3.41 -11.31
N SER A 55 12.63 -3.03 -10.71
CA SER A 55 13.82 -3.88 -10.59
C SER A 55 13.53 -5.16 -9.82
N LEU A 56 12.74 -5.06 -8.74
CA LEU A 56 12.27 -6.22 -7.99
C LEU A 56 11.39 -7.13 -8.85
N SER A 57 10.46 -6.56 -9.62
CA SER A 57 9.57 -7.31 -10.51
C SER A 57 10.38 -8.09 -11.56
N LEU A 58 11.32 -7.42 -12.23
CA LEU A 58 12.20 -8.05 -13.23
C LEU A 58 13.06 -9.16 -12.64
N TYR A 59 13.55 -9.00 -11.41
CA TYR A 59 14.38 -10.01 -10.77
C TYR A 59 13.56 -11.22 -10.30
N VAL A 60 12.36 -11.00 -9.78
CA VAL A 60 11.52 -12.05 -9.18
C VAL A 60 10.77 -12.86 -10.24
N GLN A 61 10.41 -12.27 -11.38
CA GLN A 61 9.66 -12.94 -12.45
C GLN A 61 10.32 -14.24 -12.96
N PRO A 62 11.62 -14.30 -13.31
CA PRO A 62 12.25 -15.53 -13.80
C PRO A 62 12.38 -16.61 -12.72
N ILE A 63 12.51 -16.22 -11.44
CA ILE A 63 12.61 -17.18 -10.34
C ILE A 63 11.23 -17.75 -10.02
N LYS A 64 10.17 -16.92 -10.08
CA LYS A 64 8.78 -17.38 -9.94
C LYS A 64 8.40 -18.39 -11.04
N SER A 65 8.70 -18.09 -12.31
CA SER A 65 8.37 -19.03 -13.40
C SER A 65 9.09 -20.36 -13.23
N ARG A 66 10.34 -20.35 -12.76
CA ARG A 66 11.08 -21.57 -12.42
C ARG A 66 10.44 -22.34 -11.27
N VAL A 67 10.00 -21.67 -10.21
CA VAL A 67 9.28 -22.31 -9.09
C VAL A 67 7.97 -22.92 -9.54
N TYR A 68 7.16 -22.22 -10.35
CA TYR A 68 5.90 -22.76 -10.89
C TYR A 68 6.14 -23.97 -11.79
N HIS A 69 7.18 -23.94 -12.63
CA HIS A 69 7.56 -25.07 -13.45
C HIS A 69 8.02 -26.27 -12.60
N LEU A 70 8.85 -26.03 -11.57
CA LEU A 70 9.30 -27.07 -10.65
C LEU A 70 8.15 -27.66 -9.83
N GLU A 71 7.17 -26.84 -9.43
CA GLU A 71 5.98 -27.29 -8.72
C GLU A 71 5.06 -28.13 -9.61
N ALA A 72 4.90 -27.72 -10.88
CA ALA A 72 4.19 -28.52 -11.89
C ALA A 72 4.88 -29.87 -12.12
N VAL A 73 6.22 -29.89 -12.30
CA VAL A 73 6.99 -31.12 -12.49
C VAL A 73 6.95 -32.01 -11.24
N ALA A 74 6.99 -31.43 -10.04
CA ALA A 74 6.83 -32.18 -8.79
C ALA A 74 5.49 -32.92 -8.72
N PHE A 75 4.41 -32.30 -9.19
CA PHE A 75 3.08 -32.91 -9.20
C PHE A 75 2.97 -34.07 -10.20
N LEU A 76 3.71 -34.02 -11.32
CA LEU A 76 3.76 -35.10 -12.32
C LEU A 76 4.77 -36.21 -11.99
N SER A 77 5.68 -36.00 -11.03
CA SER A 77 6.71 -36.99 -10.68
C SER A 77 6.15 -38.19 -9.89
N SER A 78 6.36 -39.41 -10.39
CA SER A 78 5.82 -40.63 -9.78
C SER A 78 6.72 -41.22 -8.68
N THR A 79 7.98 -40.76 -8.54
CA THR A 79 8.95 -41.39 -7.64
C THR A 79 9.30 -40.50 -6.42
N ARG A 80 9.34 -41.12 -5.24
CA ARG A 80 9.53 -40.43 -3.94
C ARG A 80 10.90 -39.77 -3.78
N PHE A 81 11.91 -40.23 -4.53
CA PHE A 81 13.27 -39.67 -4.50
C PHE A 81 13.37 -38.40 -5.36
N GLU A 82 12.77 -38.44 -6.55
CA GLU A 82 12.71 -37.31 -7.47
C GLU A 82 11.89 -36.16 -6.87
N SER A 83 10.73 -36.47 -6.28
CA SER A 83 9.89 -35.48 -5.61
C SER A 83 10.60 -34.80 -4.43
N ARG A 84 11.46 -35.53 -3.69
CA ARG A 84 12.22 -34.98 -2.56
C ARG A 84 13.35 -34.05 -3.04
N HIS A 85 13.98 -34.38 -4.17
CA HIS A 85 15.00 -33.53 -4.78
C HIS A 85 14.40 -32.23 -5.33
N ILE A 86 13.28 -32.34 -6.07
CA ILE A 86 12.55 -31.18 -6.61
C ILE A 86 12.05 -30.27 -5.47
N TRP A 87 11.60 -30.85 -4.35
CA TRP A 87 11.19 -30.07 -3.18
C TRP A 87 12.34 -29.30 -2.52
N GLN A 88 13.54 -29.88 -2.47
CA GLN A 88 14.72 -29.18 -1.95
C GLN A 88 15.13 -28.02 -2.85
N GLU A 89 15.08 -28.21 -4.18
CA GLU A 89 15.41 -27.17 -5.15
C GLU A 89 14.37 -26.04 -5.15
N SER A 90 13.09 -26.38 -5.10
CA SER A 90 11.99 -25.40 -4.95
C SER A 90 12.11 -24.60 -3.65
N ARG A 91 12.48 -25.23 -2.52
CA ARG A 91 12.74 -24.49 -1.26
C ARG A 91 13.94 -23.56 -1.36
N ALA A 92 15.00 -23.96 -2.05
CA ALA A 92 16.16 -23.10 -2.26
C ALA A 92 15.80 -21.87 -3.11
N ASP A 93 15.01 -22.07 -4.16
CA ASP A 93 14.51 -20.99 -5.01
C ASP A 93 13.49 -20.09 -4.28
N ALA A 94 12.61 -20.67 -3.44
CA ALA A 94 11.70 -19.88 -2.60
C ALA A 94 12.46 -19.02 -1.57
N LEU A 95 13.52 -19.55 -0.97
CA LEU A 95 14.38 -18.79 -0.05
C LEU A 95 15.17 -17.69 -0.78
N SER A 96 15.59 -17.92 -2.03
CA SER A 96 16.26 -16.89 -2.82
C SER A 96 15.30 -15.75 -3.16
N ILE A 97 14.04 -16.05 -3.52
CA ILE A 97 12.97 -15.05 -3.69
C ILE A 97 12.76 -14.27 -2.40
N LEU A 98 12.65 -14.96 -1.26
CA LEU A 98 12.41 -14.32 0.03
C LEU A 98 13.58 -13.38 0.40
N ARG A 99 14.83 -13.83 0.19
CA ARG A 99 16.03 -13.02 0.45
C ARG A 99 16.06 -11.78 -0.43
N VAL A 100 15.74 -11.90 -1.71
CA VAL A 100 15.71 -10.76 -2.64
C VAL A 100 14.61 -9.79 -2.24
N LYS A 101 13.40 -10.29 -1.97
CA LYS A 101 12.30 -9.46 -1.45
C LYS A 101 12.70 -8.73 -0.18
N ALA A 102 13.34 -9.41 0.78
CA ALA A 102 13.82 -8.78 2.00
C ALA A 102 14.89 -7.72 1.75
N PHE A 103 15.80 -7.96 0.81
CA PHE A 103 16.86 -7.00 0.44
C PHE A 103 16.28 -5.73 -0.18
N PHE A 104 15.31 -5.86 -1.08
CA PHE A 104 14.62 -4.71 -1.70
C PHE A 104 13.57 -4.06 -0.80
N PHE A 105 13.07 -4.79 0.21
CA PHE A 105 12.10 -4.26 1.18
C PHE A 105 12.67 -3.12 2.01
N LEU A 106 13.91 -3.27 2.52
CA LEU A 106 14.58 -2.27 3.34
C LEU A 106 14.64 -0.88 2.67
N PRO A 107 15.28 -0.70 1.50
CA PRO A 107 15.38 0.61 0.86
C PRO A 107 14.01 1.17 0.46
N THR A 108 13.09 0.32 0.01
CA THR A 108 11.72 0.72 -0.33
C THR A 108 10.97 1.25 0.89
N TYR A 109 11.11 0.58 2.04
CA TYR A 109 10.53 1.00 3.30
C TYR A 109 11.08 2.35 3.76
N PHE A 110 12.41 2.53 3.74
CA PHE A 110 13.03 3.80 4.13
C PHE A 110 12.59 4.96 3.22
N LEU A 111 12.55 4.76 1.91
CA LEU A 111 12.10 5.77 0.95
C LEU A 111 10.62 6.12 1.14
N SER A 112 9.76 5.12 1.33
CA SER A 112 8.34 5.32 1.59
C SER A 112 8.10 6.12 2.88
N LEU A 113 8.80 5.76 3.97
CA LEU A 113 8.71 6.46 5.24
C LEU A 113 9.21 7.90 5.14
N PHE A 114 10.35 8.12 4.48
CA PHE A 114 10.87 9.47 4.24
C PHE A 114 9.90 10.34 3.47
N THR A 115 9.26 9.75 2.45
CA THR A 115 8.25 10.41 1.63
C THR A 115 7.02 10.78 2.46
N ALA A 116 6.51 9.86 3.28
CA ALA A 116 5.38 10.10 4.16
C ALA A 116 5.65 11.24 5.14
N ILE A 117 6.81 11.23 5.82
CA ILE A 117 7.18 12.28 6.77
C ILE A 117 7.30 13.63 6.06
N THR A 118 7.98 13.68 4.91
CA THR A 118 8.19 14.91 4.14
C THR A 118 6.87 15.49 3.60
N ALA A 119 5.97 14.62 3.12
CA ALA A 119 4.67 15.03 2.59
C ALA A 119 3.76 15.58 3.70
N VAL A 120 3.70 14.90 4.85
CA VAL A 120 2.89 15.33 5.99
C VAL A 120 3.45 16.60 6.62
N SER A 121 4.77 16.71 6.81
CA SER A 121 5.39 17.92 7.35
C SER A 121 5.23 19.13 6.43
N SER A 122 5.33 18.93 5.10
CA SER A 122 5.08 19.98 4.11
C SER A 122 3.62 20.44 4.14
N THR A 123 2.68 19.50 4.28
CA THR A 123 1.24 19.80 4.37
C THR A 123 0.91 20.56 5.66
N ALA A 124 1.44 20.11 6.80
CA ALA A 124 1.26 20.79 8.08
C ALA A 124 1.81 22.23 8.05
N SER A 125 3.00 22.43 7.47
CA SER A 125 3.62 23.76 7.28
C SER A 125 2.79 24.65 6.33
N ALA A 126 2.25 24.08 5.25
CA ALA A 126 1.39 24.80 4.30
C ALA A 126 0.04 25.23 4.92
N CYS A 127 -0.47 24.46 5.89
CA CYS A 127 -1.66 24.82 6.68
C CYS A 127 -1.38 25.94 7.69
N GLN A 128 -0.17 25.99 8.27
CA GLN A 128 0.26 27.04 9.22
C GLN A 128 0.79 28.32 8.54
N ALA A 129 0.58 28.49 7.22
CA ALA A 129 1.03 29.63 6.42
C ALA A 129 2.55 29.93 6.48
N LYS A 130 3.36 29.00 6.97
CA LYS A 130 4.82 29.12 7.04
C LYS A 130 5.40 28.70 5.70
N ARG A 131 6.37 29.44 5.14
CA ARG A 131 6.99 29.07 3.84
C ARG A 131 7.64 27.69 3.97
N PRO A 132 7.16 26.65 3.25
CA PRO A 132 7.79 25.35 3.30
C PRO A 132 9.11 25.43 2.53
N SER A 133 10.22 25.10 3.21
CA SER A 133 11.53 24.94 2.57
C SER A 133 11.97 23.48 2.68
N LEU A 134 12.61 22.95 1.63
CA LEU A 134 13.06 21.55 1.62
C LEU A 134 14.04 21.23 2.75
N LEU A 135 14.88 22.21 3.12
CA LEU A 135 15.79 22.10 4.26
C LEU A 135 15.03 22.01 5.58
N SER A 136 13.95 22.78 5.76
CA SER A 136 13.12 22.69 6.96
C SER A 136 12.35 21.38 7.03
N ALA A 137 11.96 20.81 5.88
CA ALA A 137 11.34 19.48 5.85
C ALA A 137 12.38 18.40 6.22
N LEU A 138 13.60 18.49 5.69
CA LEU A 138 14.70 17.56 6.02
C LEU A 138 15.11 17.61 7.49
N THR A 139 15.17 18.79 8.10
CA THR A 139 15.48 18.92 9.52
C THR A 139 14.35 18.39 10.40
N ALA A 140 13.09 18.64 10.04
CA ALA A 140 11.94 18.04 10.71
C ALA A 140 11.94 16.51 10.58
N VAL A 141 12.24 15.98 9.40
CA VAL A 141 12.36 14.54 9.16
C VAL A 141 13.44 13.94 10.06
N LYS A 142 14.62 14.55 10.13
CA LYS A 142 15.73 14.07 10.97
C LYS A 142 15.38 14.06 12.46
N LEU A 143 14.58 15.02 12.92
CA LEU A 143 14.22 15.20 14.32
C LEU A 143 13.07 14.27 14.74
N THR A 144 12.11 14.04 13.83
CA THR A 144 10.91 13.23 14.12
C THR A 144 11.10 11.74 13.79
N TRP A 145 12.09 11.35 12.97
CA TRP A 145 12.27 10.01 12.38
C TRP A 145 12.03 8.80 13.30
N ARG A 146 12.50 8.86 14.55
CA ARG A 146 12.40 7.72 15.49
C ARG A 146 10.96 7.37 15.87
N ARG A 147 10.05 8.34 15.89
CA ARG A 147 8.67 8.12 16.36
C ARG A 147 7.78 7.47 15.29
N PRO A 148 7.76 7.95 14.03
CA PRO A 148 7.11 7.27 12.91
C PRO A 148 7.67 5.87 12.63
N LEU A 149 8.96 5.63 12.92
CA LEU A 149 9.53 4.28 12.83
C LEU A 149 8.84 3.30 13.79
N ILE A 150 8.58 3.71 15.04
CA ILE A 150 7.93 2.83 16.03
C ILE A 150 6.48 2.58 15.62
N THR A 151 5.76 3.62 15.19
CA THR A 151 4.36 3.45 14.75
C THR A 151 4.27 2.61 13.49
N THR A 152 5.16 2.78 12.51
CA THR A 152 5.19 1.92 11.31
C THR A 152 5.52 0.47 11.63
N ILE A 153 6.46 0.19 12.54
CA ILE A 153 6.71 -1.20 13.00
C ILE A 153 5.44 -1.82 13.59
N LEU A 154 4.70 -1.06 14.41
CA LEU A 154 3.41 -1.51 14.97
C LEU A 154 2.34 -1.70 13.88
N ILE A 155 2.26 -0.80 12.90
CA ILE A 155 1.37 -0.93 11.74
C ILE A 155 1.68 -2.23 11.00
N TYR A 156 2.94 -2.50 10.68
CA TYR A 156 3.34 -3.72 9.99
C TYR A 156 3.05 -4.97 10.82
N ALA A 157 3.29 -4.94 12.13
CA ALA A 157 2.98 -6.06 13.02
C ALA A 157 1.47 -6.35 13.06
N MET A 158 0.63 -5.32 13.13
CA MET A 158 -0.83 -5.45 13.11
C MET A 158 -1.34 -5.95 11.76
N SER A 159 -0.78 -5.45 10.65
CA SER A 159 -1.13 -5.93 9.30
C SER A 159 -0.75 -7.39 9.09
N LEU A 160 0.43 -7.82 9.58
CA LEU A 160 0.85 -9.23 9.50
C LEU A 160 -0.03 -10.15 10.33
N LEU A 161 -0.42 -9.71 11.53
CA LEU A 161 -1.35 -10.46 12.37
C LEU A 161 -2.72 -10.55 11.70
N TYR A 162 -3.16 -9.46 11.08
CA TYR A 162 -4.45 -9.40 10.41
C TYR A 162 -4.52 -10.28 9.16
N ASP A 163 -3.48 -10.31 8.31
CA ASP A 163 -3.46 -11.12 7.07
C ASP A 163 -3.74 -12.62 7.32
N GLN A 164 -3.30 -13.14 8.48
CA GLN A 164 -3.51 -14.54 8.85
C GLN A 164 -4.94 -14.84 9.32
N VAL A 165 -5.65 -13.84 9.87
CA VAL A 165 -6.93 -14.03 10.54
C VAL A 165 -8.05 -14.42 9.54
N PRO A 166 -8.36 -13.63 8.49
CA PRO A 166 -9.40 -13.99 7.53
C PRO A 166 -9.12 -15.32 6.84
N ARG A 167 -7.85 -15.62 6.54
CA ARG A 167 -7.46 -16.84 5.83
C ARG A 167 -7.64 -18.09 6.70
N THR A 168 -7.32 -18.02 7.98
CA THR A 168 -7.53 -19.14 8.92
C THR A 168 -9.02 -19.33 9.23
N PHE A 169 -9.77 -18.25 9.40
CA PHE A 169 -11.22 -18.33 9.58
C PHE A 169 -11.93 -18.87 8.34
N ALA A 170 -11.56 -18.43 7.14
CA ALA A 170 -12.09 -18.96 5.87
C ALA A 170 -11.92 -20.48 5.75
N ALA A 171 -10.72 -20.99 6.07
CA ALA A 171 -10.40 -22.41 6.04
C ALA A 171 -11.20 -23.24 7.07
N LEU A 172 -11.63 -22.64 8.19
CA LEU A 172 -12.38 -23.34 9.24
C LEU A 172 -13.84 -23.62 8.86
N PHE A 173 -14.47 -22.75 8.06
CA PHE A 173 -15.89 -22.88 7.76
C PHE A 173 -16.20 -23.88 6.64
N GLY A 174 -15.23 -24.23 5.80
CA GLY A 174 -15.28 -25.36 4.86
C GLY A 174 -16.41 -25.36 3.81
N SER A 175 -17.32 -24.37 3.84
CA SER A 175 -18.42 -24.23 2.91
C SER A 175 -18.16 -23.03 1.98
N PRO A 176 -18.37 -23.18 0.66
CA PRO A 176 -17.99 -22.17 -0.33
C PRO A 176 -18.76 -20.86 -0.16
N GLY A 177 -20.01 -20.92 0.33
CA GLY A 177 -20.81 -19.74 0.62
C GLY A 177 -20.31 -18.96 1.84
N SER A 178 -20.10 -19.65 2.96
CA SER A 178 -19.61 -19.00 4.19
C SER A 178 -18.19 -18.49 4.05
N GLU A 179 -17.33 -19.21 3.32
CA GLU A 179 -15.96 -18.79 3.04
C GLU A 179 -15.95 -17.44 2.29
N PHE A 180 -16.76 -17.32 1.25
CA PHE A 180 -16.89 -16.07 0.51
C PHE A 180 -17.36 -14.91 1.41
N PHE A 181 -18.36 -15.13 2.25
CA PHE A 181 -18.83 -14.11 3.20
C PHE A 181 -17.75 -13.69 4.21
N VAL A 182 -16.98 -14.65 4.74
CA VAL A 182 -15.88 -14.37 5.67
C VAL A 182 -14.77 -13.58 4.98
N LEU A 183 -14.43 -13.92 3.73
CA LEU A 183 -13.42 -13.19 2.95
C LEU A 183 -13.89 -11.77 2.61
N VAL A 184 -15.14 -11.59 2.20
CA VAL A 184 -15.71 -10.25 1.93
C VAL A 184 -15.71 -9.40 3.21
N MET A 185 -16.19 -9.95 4.32
CA MET A 185 -16.20 -9.24 5.60
C MET A 185 -14.78 -8.93 6.10
N GLY A 186 -13.85 -9.88 5.94
CA GLY A 186 -12.44 -9.70 6.25
C GLY A 186 -11.81 -8.57 5.43
N SER A 187 -12.02 -8.57 4.12
CA SER A 187 -11.51 -7.50 3.25
C SER A 187 -12.07 -6.12 3.61
N ALA A 188 -13.36 -6.02 3.93
CA ALA A 188 -13.99 -4.77 4.36
C ALA A 188 -13.35 -4.23 5.65
N PHE A 189 -13.08 -5.12 6.61
CA PHE A 189 -12.41 -4.75 7.84
C PHE A 189 -10.93 -4.43 7.62
N GLU A 190 -10.24 -5.12 6.71
CA GLU A 190 -8.86 -4.81 6.30
C GLU A 190 -8.74 -3.38 5.78
N ILE A 191 -9.65 -2.98 4.89
CA ILE A 191 -9.72 -1.64 4.32
C ILE A 191 -9.91 -0.59 5.42
N TYR A 192 -10.78 -0.88 6.39
CA TYR A 192 -10.99 -0.02 7.56
C TYR A 192 -9.73 0.07 8.43
N LEU A 193 -9.08 -1.05 8.71
CA LEU A 193 -7.86 -1.12 9.49
C LEU A 193 -6.74 -0.32 8.83
N MET A 194 -6.52 -0.48 7.52
CA MET A 194 -5.55 0.30 6.76
C MET A 194 -5.83 1.80 6.82
N ALA A 195 -7.09 2.21 6.74
CA ALA A 195 -7.47 3.61 6.86
C ALA A 195 -7.17 4.17 8.27
N VAL A 196 -7.48 3.43 9.33
CA VAL A 196 -7.18 3.87 10.72
C VAL A 196 -5.67 3.91 10.98
N LEU A 197 -4.93 2.89 10.54
CA LEU A 197 -3.48 2.79 10.72
C LEU A 197 -2.75 3.90 9.95
N SER A 198 -3.18 4.21 8.72
CA SER A 198 -2.61 5.30 7.94
C SER A 198 -2.89 6.67 8.56
N LEU A 199 -4.09 6.89 9.11
CA LEU A 199 -4.41 8.11 9.85
C LEU A 199 -3.59 8.22 11.15
N GLY A 200 -3.41 7.12 11.87
CA GLY A 200 -2.54 7.05 13.05
C GLY A 200 -1.07 7.38 12.73
N LEU A 201 -0.57 6.98 11.55
CA LEU A 201 0.75 7.38 11.08
C LEU A 201 0.83 8.90 10.87
N VAL A 202 -0.18 9.50 10.22
CA VAL A 202 -0.23 10.96 10.00
C VAL A 202 -0.28 11.70 11.34
N VAL A 203 -1.11 11.25 12.28
CA VAL A 203 -1.19 11.81 13.64
C VAL A 203 0.15 11.69 14.37
N SER A 204 0.83 10.55 14.27
CA SER A 204 2.16 10.38 14.88
C SER A 204 3.21 11.36 14.33
N ILE A 205 3.09 11.76 13.06
CA ILE A 205 3.98 12.77 12.45
C ILE A 205 3.61 14.19 12.89
N VAL A 206 2.31 14.49 13.05
CA VAL A 206 1.78 15.85 13.30
C VAL A 206 1.73 16.20 14.78
N GLU A 207 1.17 15.31 15.60
CA GLU A 207 0.89 15.54 17.03
C GLU A 207 2.01 15.01 17.92
N GLU A 208 3.10 14.52 17.33
CA GLU A 208 4.28 14.03 18.06
C GLU A 208 4.03 12.84 19.01
N GLU A 209 2.83 12.25 18.96
CA GLU A 209 2.37 11.13 19.77
C GLU A 209 2.97 9.77 19.32
N LEU A 210 3.18 8.90 20.30
CA LEU A 210 3.85 7.60 20.13
C LEU A 210 2.87 6.42 20.18
N GLY A 211 3.01 5.51 19.22
CA GLY A 211 2.46 4.15 19.31
C GLY A 211 0.94 4.09 19.41
N TRP A 212 0.45 3.42 20.46
CA TRP A 212 -0.98 3.17 20.67
C TRP A 212 -1.80 4.44 20.86
N GLU A 213 -1.20 5.51 21.41
CA GLU A 213 -1.91 6.76 21.63
C GLU A 213 -2.17 7.48 20.30
N ALA A 214 -1.22 7.42 19.36
CA ALA A 214 -1.44 7.90 17.99
C ALA A 214 -2.56 7.12 17.27
N PHE A 215 -2.70 5.82 17.53
CA PHE A 215 -3.83 5.05 17.01
C PHE A 215 -5.15 5.42 17.69
N ARG A 216 -5.15 5.68 19.00
CA ARG A 216 -6.35 6.11 19.72
C ARG A 216 -6.84 7.44 19.18
N VAL A 217 -5.95 8.42 19.05
CA VAL A 217 -6.28 9.73 18.49
C VAL A 217 -6.73 9.59 17.03
N GLY A 218 -5.98 8.85 16.19
CA GLY A 218 -6.36 8.55 14.82
C GLY A 218 -7.74 7.88 14.71
N SER A 219 -8.03 6.92 15.59
CA SER A 219 -9.34 6.25 15.66
C SER A 219 -10.45 7.20 16.11
N GLY A 220 -10.15 8.17 17.00
CA GLY A 220 -11.08 9.22 17.41
C GLY A 220 -11.45 10.14 16.24
N VAL A 221 -10.45 10.54 15.44
CA VAL A 221 -10.66 11.32 14.21
C VAL A 221 -11.49 10.53 13.18
N MET A 222 -11.19 9.24 13.00
CA MET A 222 -11.95 8.35 12.12
C MET A 222 -13.39 8.13 12.63
N ALA A 223 -13.58 8.03 13.94
CA ALA A 223 -14.90 7.85 14.57
C ALA A 223 -15.82 9.05 14.34
N GLY A 224 -15.26 10.27 14.33
CA GLY A 224 -16.02 11.48 13.99
C GLY A 224 -16.41 11.58 12.51
N ARG A 225 -15.76 10.82 11.61
CA ARG A 225 -15.93 10.94 10.14
C ARG A 225 -16.02 9.59 9.42
N ARG A 226 -16.65 8.58 10.04
CA ARG A 226 -16.71 7.20 9.52
C ARG A 226 -17.18 7.12 8.07
N LEU A 227 -18.29 7.78 7.73
CA LEU A 227 -18.84 7.81 6.37
C LEU A 227 -17.86 8.40 5.36
N SER A 228 -17.13 9.46 5.74
CA SER A 228 -16.11 10.05 4.87
C SER A 228 -14.94 9.09 4.64
N GLY A 229 -14.52 8.34 5.67
CA GLY A 229 -13.46 7.34 5.57
C GLY A 229 -13.83 6.20 4.63
N TRP A 230 -15.03 5.63 4.79
CA TRP A 230 -15.54 4.57 3.91
C TRP A 230 -15.66 5.02 2.45
N VAL A 231 -16.20 6.22 2.20
CA VAL A 231 -16.31 6.75 0.84
C VAL A 231 -14.93 6.99 0.23
N LEU A 232 -13.98 7.55 1.00
CA LEU A 232 -12.64 7.83 0.50
C LEU A 232 -11.87 6.54 0.17
N SER A 233 -11.94 5.54 1.05
CA SER A 233 -11.35 4.22 0.79
C SER A 233 -12.02 3.53 -0.41
N GLY A 234 -13.35 3.63 -0.53
CA GLY A 234 -14.08 3.10 -1.67
C GLY A 234 -13.65 3.74 -2.99
N VAL A 235 -13.52 5.06 -3.05
CA VAL A 235 -13.02 5.78 -4.23
C VAL A 235 -11.59 5.35 -4.57
N PHE A 236 -10.72 5.21 -3.56
CA PHE A 236 -9.35 4.76 -3.78
C PHE A 236 -9.29 3.35 -4.38
N LEU A 237 -10.08 2.41 -3.84
CA LEU A 237 -10.18 1.04 -4.35
C LEU A 237 -10.73 0.99 -5.77
N LEU A 238 -11.72 1.82 -6.10
CA LEU A 238 -12.25 1.92 -7.46
C LEU A 238 -11.16 2.39 -8.43
N VAL A 239 -10.43 3.45 -8.09
CA VAL A 239 -9.34 3.97 -8.94
C VAL A 239 -8.25 2.91 -9.10
N SER A 240 -7.77 2.32 -8.01
CA SER A 240 -6.77 1.25 -8.08
C SER A 240 -7.25 0.06 -8.91
N GLY A 241 -8.49 -0.38 -8.72
CA GLY A 241 -9.07 -1.48 -9.48
C GLY A 241 -9.19 -1.18 -10.98
N THR A 242 -9.55 0.05 -11.36
CA THR A 242 -9.57 0.45 -12.78
C THR A 242 -8.20 0.41 -13.43
N ILE A 243 -7.15 0.85 -12.70
CA ILE A 243 -5.77 0.82 -13.21
C ILE A 243 -5.29 -0.63 -13.35
N THR A 244 -5.58 -1.48 -12.36
CA THR A 244 -5.21 -2.90 -12.43
C THR A 244 -5.91 -3.61 -13.58
N ARG A 245 -7.21 -3.36 -13.76
CA ARG A 245 -7.98 -3.95 -14.86
C ARG A 245 -7.46 -3.51 -16.23
N ASP A 246 -7.09 -2.24 -16.38
CA ASP A 246 -6.52 -1.70 -17.62
C ASP A 246 -5.15 -2.33 -17.93
N LEU A 247 -4.32 -2.52 -16.88
CA LEU A 247 -3.05 -3.23 -17.00
C LEU A 247 -3.24 -4.70 -17.37
N GLU A 248 -4.21 -5.39 -16.77
CA GLU A 248 -4.57 -6.77 -17.09
C GLU A 248 -5.03 -6.91 -18.54
N MET A 249 -5.92 -6.02 -19.00
CA MET A 249 -6.38 -6.00 -20.40
C MET A 249 -5.24 -5.77 -21.40
N THR A 250 -4.27 -4.91 -21.04
CA THR A 250 -3.08 -4.66 -21.89
C THR A 250 -2.13 -5.86 -21.89
N THR A 251 -2.05 -6.61 -20.79
CA THR A 251 -1.19 -7.78 -20.65
C THR A 251 -1.78 -9.00 -21.36
N ASP A 252 -3.09 -9.25 -21.25
CA ASP A 252 -3.79 -10.33 -21.96
C ASP A 252 -3.73 -10.15 -23.49
N GLY A 253 -3.66 -8.91 -23.99
CA GLY A 253 -3.45 -8.62 -25.41
C GLY A 253 -2.06 -8.99 -25.94
N GLN A 254 -1.12 -9.33 -25.05
CA GLN A 254 0.28 -9.61 -25.36
C GLN A 254 0.70 -11.06 -25.05
N ASP A 255 -0.25 -12.01 -25.10
CA ASP A 255 0.04 -13.45 -25.12
C ASP A 255 -0.12 -14.08 -26.53
N PRO A 256 0.71 -13.76 -27.54
CA PRO A 256 0.79 -14.56 -28.75
C PRO A 256 1.81 -15.71 -28.56
N SER A 257 1.57 -16.68 -27.66
CA SER A 257 2.43 -17.88 -27.64
C SER A 257 1.89 -19.16 -26.97
N LEU A 258 0.62 -19.24 -26.57
CA LEU A 258 0.08 -20.46 -25.94
C LEU A 258 -1.13 -21.10 -26.64
N GLU A 259 -1.43 -20.69 -27.88
CA GLU A 259 -2.41 -21.40 -28.74
C GLU A 259 -1.77 -22.23 -29.87
N THR A 260 -0.48 -22.10 -30.14
CA THR A 260 0.17 -22.87 -31.22
C THR A 260 0.55 -24.30 -30.80
N SER A 261 0.64 -24.59 -29.50
CA SER A 261 1.06 -25.93 -29.02
C SER A 261 -0.11 -26.91 -28.85
N THR A 262 -1.35 -26.44 -28.75
CA THR A 262 -2.54 -27.29 -28.68
C THR A 262 -3.08 -27.70 -30.05
N MET A 263 -2.76 -26.97 -31.12
CA MET A 263 -3.11 -27.40 -32.49
C MET A 263 -2.09 -28.35 -33.12
N ALA A 264 -0.84 -28.39 -32.65
CA ALA A 264 0.17 -29.30 -33.19
C ALA A 264 -0.01 -30.78 -32.74
N MET A 265 -0.81 -31.04 -31.72
CA MET A 265 -1.07 -32.40 -31.21
C MET A 265 -2.29 -33.10 -31.83
N SER A 266 -3.04 -32.43 -32.71
CA SER A 266 -4.22 -33.03 -33.39
C SER A 266 -3.96 -33.49 -34.83
N VAL A 267 -2.74 -33.37 -35.35
CA VAL A 267 -2.40 -33.73 -36.75
C VAL A 267 -1.55 -35.02 -36.86
N SER A 268 -1.27 -35.72 -35.76
CA SER A 268 -0.50 -36.98 -35.80
C SER A 268 -1.26 -38.17 -35.23
N THR A 269 -2.49 -38.38 -35.67
CA THR A 269 -3.13 -39.72 -35.70
C THR A 269 -3.98 -39.83 -36.97
N GLY A 270 -3.28 -40.07 -38.08
CA GLY A 270 -3.83 -40.62 -39.31
C GLY A 270 -3.08 -41.91 -39.62
#